data_AF-A0A1I8C396-F1
#
_entry.id   AF-A0A1I8C396-F1
#
_cell.length_a   1.000
_cell.length_b   1.000
_cell.length_c   1.000
_cell.angle_alpha   90.00
_cell.angle_beta   90.00
_cell.angle_gamma   90.00
#
_symmetry.space_group_name_H-M   'P 1'
#
loop_
_entity.id
_entity.type
_entity.pdbx_description
1 polymer ?
#
loop_
_entity_poly.entity_id
_entity_poly.type
_entity_poly.pdbx_seq_one_letter_code
_entity_poly.pdbx_strand_id
1 'polypeptide(L)'
;MGYVDSLPSNQFNVAESGAETDGMPEQAKKLIERLKEYYTKEQLKEKWIMLFITVGTEEFCAKCDPPNTEALRHSIQTLRRSIPKLFVVLVGPIHVARSSKLTYNLLKPRCPCLSKISDSQLGNLQQIWRKALTQLEAEFYEKKHKHPKFSLLALSKLKIGHTYAAKWLWNRLIAGPRYNLSSRHQISIAEESYFCPSLGCPFFRTLSNMRKCVVRTRAEFEKRLKSEIFEQKEELTGRRKQIKENLILFILIPLILSLLSVISFGTIFFLHGLKSTKGRFETIPGV
;
A
#
# COMPACT_ATOMS: atom_id res chain seq x y z
N MET A 1 -20.16 17.73 12.69
CA MET A 1 -19.47 17.68 11.37
C MET A 1 -20.27 18.56 10.42
N GLY A 2 -19.63 19.24 9.47
CA GLY A 2 -20.37 19.96 8.41
C GLY A 2 -21.09 18.98 7.48
N TYR A 3 -22.12 19.44 6.77
CA TYR A 3 -22.82 18.62 5.78
C TYR A 3 -21.90 18.37 4.58
N VAL A 4 -21.92 17.16 4.00
CA VAL A 4 -21.02 16.79 2.89
C VAL A 4 -21.14 17.76 1.70
N ASP A 5 -22.37 18.25 1.44
CA ASP A 5 -22.65 19.15 0.32
C ASP A 5 -22.17 20.59 0.56
N SER A 6 -21.83 20.92 1.82
CA SER A 6 -21.24 22.21 2.20
C SER A 6 -19.70 22.21 2.18
N LEU A 7 -19.07 21.06 1.89
CA LEU A 7 -17.61 20.95 1.92
C LEU A 7 -16.99 21.43 0.59
N PRO A 8 -15.88 22.21 0.64
CA PRO A 8 -15.12 22.59 -0.55
C PRO A 8 -14.69 21.38 -1.40
N SER A 9 -14.57 21.54 -2.72
CA SER A 9 -14.28 20.45 -3.67
C SER A 9 -12.98 19.69 -3.38
N ASN A 10 -12.01 20.32 -2.73
CA ASN A 10 -10.75 19.72 -2.29
C ASN A 10 -10.87 18.91 -0.98
N GLN A 11 -12.03 18.90 -0.34
CA GLN A 11 -12.32 18.08 0.84
C GLN A 11 -13.10 16.83 0.45
N PHE A 12 -12.57 15.67 0.86
CA PHE A 12 -13.08 14.35 0.49
C PHE A 12 -13.72 13.60 1.67
N ASN A 13 -14.07 14.31 2.75
CA ASN A 13 -14.78 13.69 3.86
C ASN A 13 -16.26 13.50 3.47
N VAL A 14 -16.71 12.25 3.46
CA VAL A 14 -18.10 11.86 3.14
C VAL A 14 -18.81 11.23 4.33
N ALA A 15 -18.27 11.43 5.55
CA ALA A 15 -18.88 10.91 6.76
C ALA A 15 -20.19 11.65 7.08
N GLU A 16 -21.21 10.87 7.42
CA GLU A 16 -22.55 11.37 7.73
C GLU A 16 -22.99 10.87 9.11
N SER A 17 -23.77 11.68 9.81
CA SER A 17 -24.34 11.31 11.12
C SER A 17 -25.36 10.20 10.93
N GLY A 18 -25.35 9.19 11.80
CA GLY A 18 -26.26 8.05 11.68
C GLY A 18 -25.90 7.08 10.56
N ALA A 19 -24.73 7.23 9.93
CA ALA A 19 -24.29 6.33 8.88
C ALA A 19 -24.01 4.91 9.42
N GLU A 20 -24.62 3.93 8.78
CA GLU A 20 -24.46 2.51 9.05
C GLU A 20 -23.72 1.83 7.88
N THR A 21 -23.27 0.59 8.09
CA THR A 21 -22.62 -0.25 7.08
C THR A 21 -23.46 -0.43 5.83
N ASP A 22 -24.79 -0.40 5.94
CA ASP A 22 -25.73 -0.49 4.82
C ASP A 22 -25.60 0.67 3.83
N GLY A 23 -25.33 1.89 4.31
CA GLY A 23 -25.18 3.10 3.48
C GLY A 23 -23.77 3.36 2.96
N MET A 24 -22.83 2.45 3.22
CA MET A 24 -21.46 2.56 2.76
C MET A 24 -21.31 2.60 1.22
N PRO A 25 -22.12 1.87 0.42
CA PRO A 25 -22.02 1.94 -1.04
C PRO A 25 -22.30 3.34 -1.59
N GLU A 26 -23.27 4.04 -1.02
CA GLU A 26 -23.64 5.40 -1.39
C GLU A 26 -22.52 6.39 -1.04
N GLN A 27 -21.96 6.31 0.17
CA GLN A 27 -20.80 7.14 0.56
C GLN A 27 -19.58 6.87 -0.33
N ALA A 28 -19.35 5.62 -0.72
CA ALA A 28 -18.28 5.26 -1.64
C ALA A 28 -18.47 5.90 -3.02
N LYS A 29 -19.69 5.90 -3.57
CA LYS A 29 -20.00 6.58 -4.84
C LYS A 29 -19.79 8.09 -4.73
N LYS A 30 -20.28 8.71 -3.65
CA LYS A 30 -20.12 10.15 -3.40
C LYS A 30 -18.66 10.56 -3.31
N LEU A 31 -17.82 9.75 -2.65
CA LEU A 31 -16.37 9.99 -2.62
C LEU A 31 -15.73 9.91 -4.02
N ILE A 32 -16.13 8.93 -4.83
CA ILE A 32 -15.62 8.76 -6.20
C ILE A 32 -16.00 9.95 -7.08
N GLU A 33 -17.23 10.45 -6.96
CA GLU A 33 -17.70 11.63 -7.67
C GLU A 33 -16.84 12.84 -7.33
N ARG A 34 -16.67 13.16 -6.04
CA ARG A 34 -15.83 14.28 -5.59
C ARG A 34 -14.38 14.15 -6.08
N LEU A 35 -13.81 12.95 -6.05
CA LEU A 35 -12.45 12.72 -6.54
C LEU A 35 -12.33 12.98 -8.04
N LYS A 36 -13.34 12.62 -8.84
CA LYS A 36 -13.36 12.81 -10.29
C LYS A 36 -13.68 14.25 -10.69
N GLU A 37 -14.43 14.98 -9.86
CA GLU A 37 -14.66 16.41 -10.04
C GLU A 37 -13.39 17.22 -9.79
N TYR A 38 -12.61 16.84 -8.77
CA TYR A 38 -11.40 17.57 -8.39
C TYR A 38 -10.16 17.17 -9.19
N TYR A 39 -9.98 15.89 -9.51
CA TYR A 39 -8.82 15.38 -10.25
C TYR A 39 -9.17 14.91 -11.64
N THR A 40 -8.32 15.25 -12.62
CA THR A 40 -8.38 14.60 -13.94
C THR A 40 -8.05 13.11 -13.81
N LYS A 41 -8.46 12.32 -14.80
CA LYS A 41 -8.18 10.88 -14.84
C LYS A 41 -6.67 10.59 -14.78
N GLU A 42 -5.86 11.44 -15.40
CA GLU A 42 -4.40 11.35 -15.45
C GLU A 42 -3.80 11.67 -14.08
N GLN A 43 -4.28 12.73 -13.41
CA GLN A 43 -3.84 13.08 -12.07
C GLN A 43 -4.19 11.99 -11.05
N LEU A 44 -5.38 11.41 -11.15
CA LEU A 44 -5.84 10.36 -10.24
C LEU A 44 -5.05 9.04 -10.42
N LYS A 45 -4.59 8.72 -11.64
CA LYS A 45 -3.73 7.56 -11.91
C LYS A 45 -2.38 7.67 -11.20
N GLU A 46 -1.86 8.88 -11.04
CA GLU A 46 -0.55 9.08 -10.43
C GLU A 46 -0.56 9.13 -8.91
N LYS A 47 -1.70 9.45 -8.29
CA LYS A 47 -1.81 9.66 -6.84
C LYS A 47 -2.15 8.38 -6.08
N TRP A 48 -1.43 8.13 -4.99
CA TRP A 48 -1.87 7.18 -3.96
C TRP A 48 -2.88 7.85 -3.03
N ILE A 49 -4.03 7.21 -2.84
CA ILE A 49 -5.04 7.64 -1.88
C ILE A 49 -5.03 6.70 -0.69
N MET A 50 -4.83 7.27 0.49
CA MET A 50 -5.07 6.60 1.76
C MET A 50 -6.48 6.95 2.23
N LEU A 51 -7.34 5.95 2.34
CA LEU A 51 -8.74 6.12 2.72
C LEU A 51 -8.98 5.48 4.08
N PHE A 52 -9.41 6.29 5.04
CA PHE A 52 -9.93 5.80 6.32
C PHE A 52 -11.44 5.60 6.21
N ILE A 53 -11.89 4.38 6.49
CA ILE A 53 -13.32 4.05 6.63
C ILE A 53 -13.55 3.75 8.10
N THR A 54 -14.26 4.61 8.81
CA THR A 54 -14.62 4.42 10.23
C THR A 54 -16.11 4.18 10.33
N VAL A 55 -16.52 2.97 10.70
CA VAL A 55 -17.93 2.54 10.62
C VAL A 55 -18.31 1.60 11.76
N GLY A 56 -19.60 1.44 11.99
CA GLY A 56 -20.16 0.46 12.90
C GLY A 56 -20.47 0.99 14.29
N THR A 57 -20.12 2.24 14.61
CA THR A 57 -20.48 2.82 15.91
C THR A 57 -21.99 2.90 16.10
N GLU A 58 -22.74 3.24 15.05
CA GLU A 58 -24.21 3.34 15.09
C GLU A 58 -24.85 1.97 15.31
N GLU A 59 -24.52 0.96 14.50
CA GLU A 59 -25.03 -0.41 14.69
C GLU A 59 -24.61 -0.99 16.04
N PHE A 60 -23.35 -0.79 16.43
CA PHE A 60 -22.82 -1.32 17.67
C PHE A 60 -23.44 -0.65 18.91
N CYS A 61 -23.63 0.67 18.89
CA CYS A 61 -24.14 1.45 20.01
C CYS A 61 -25.66 1.40 20.13
N ALA A 62 -26.36 1.74 19.04
CA ALA A 62 -27.81 1.93 19.05
C ALA A 62 -28.56 0.60 18.93
N LYS A 63 -28.05 -0.36 18.15
CA LYS A 63 -28.78 -1.60 17.79
C LYS A 63 -28.16 -2.89 18.34
N CYS A 64 -26.89 -2.86 18.73
CA CYS A 64 -26.09 -4.06 19.03
C CYS A 64 -25.99 -5.05 17.87
N ASP A 65 -26.01 -4.54 16.63
CA ASP A 65 -26.08 -5.37 15.43
C ASP A 65 -24.68 -5.73 14.88
N PRO A 66 -24.57 -6.87 14.17
CA PRO A 66 -23.39 -7.20 13.40
C PRO A 66 -23.22 -6.27 12.18
N PRO A 67 -22.02 -6.22 11.56
CA PRO A 67 -21.83 -5.44 10.34
C PRO A 67 -22.56 -6.06 9.14
N ASN A 68 -23.10 -5.23 8.25
CA ASN A 68 -23.39 -5.65 6.89
C ASN A 68 -22.08 -5.79 6.10
N THR A 69 -21.57 -7.01 6.09
CA THR A 69 -20.30 -7.33 5.43
C THR A 69 -20.41 -7.28 3.91
N GLU A 70 -21.61 -7.49 3.35
CA GLU A 70 -21.84 -7.40 1.90
C GLU A 70 -21.79 -5.96 1.42
N ALA A 71 -22.44 -5.04 2.12
CA ALA A 71 -22.37 -3.62 1.82
C ALA A 71 -20.92 -3.10 1.91
N LEU A 72 -20.17 -3.51 2.94
CA LEU A 72 -18.74 -3.20 3.07
C LEU A 72 -17.91 -3.75 1.90
N ARG A 73 -18.12 -5.02 1.55
CA ARG A 73 -17.45 -5.67 0.40
C ARG A 73 -17.73 -4.90 -0.88
N HIS A 74 -18.99 -4.63 -1.17
CA HIS A 74 -19.41 -3.94 -2.39
C HIS A 74 -18.82 -2.53 -2.47
N SER A 75 -18.79 -1.81 -1.35
CA SER A 75 -18.20 -0.46 -1.24
C SER A 75 -16.70 -0.46 -1.56
N ILE A 76 -15.94 -1.36 -0.93
CA ILE A 76 -14.49 -1.46 -1.14
C ILE A 76 -14.18 -1.92 -2.57
N GLN A 77 -14.97 -2.84 -3.14
CA GLN A 77 -14.84 -3.23 -4.54
C GLN A 77 -15.09 -2.04 -5.48
N THR A 78 -16.10 -1.22 -5.20
CA THR A 78 -16.46 -0.04 -5.99
C THR A 78 -15.34 1.01 -5.95
N LEU A 79 -14.79 1.30 -4.76
CA LEU A 79 -13.65 2.18 -4.57
C LEU A 79 -12.41 1.67 -5.31
N ARG A 80 -12.08 0.38 -5.16
CA ARG A 80 -10.93 -0.26 -5.82
C ARG A 80 -11.02 -0.23 -7.34
N ARG A 81 -12.23 -0.31 -7.92
CA ARG A 81 -12.44 -0.22 -9.38
C ARG A 81 -12.24 1.21 -9.89
N SER A 82 -12.59 2.22 -9.10
CA SER A 82 -12.58 3.62 -9.52
C SER A 82 -11.29 4.36 -9.17
N ILE A 83 -10.57 3.93 -8.13
CA ILE A 83 -9.35 4.57 -7.62
C ILE A 83 -8.13 3.70 -7.95
N PRO A 84 -7.21 4.13 -8.84
CA PRO A 84 -6.14 3.28 -9.36
C PRO A 84 -5.09 2.81 -8.34
N LYS A 85 -4.78 3.65 -7.35
CA LYS A 85 -3.76 3.41 -6.31
C LYS A 85 -4.40 3.71 -4.95
N LEU A 86 -4.85 2.69 -4.25
CA LEU A 86 -5.70 2.84 -3.07
C LEU A 86 -5.20 1.99 -1.89
N PHE A 87 -5.03 2.63 -0.74
CA PHE A 87 -4.80 1.98 0.53
C PHE A 87 -5.98 2.27 1.47
N VAL A 88 -6.76 1.25 1.80
CA VAL A 88 -7.92 1.38 2.69
C VAL A 88 -7.53 0.94 4.10
N VAL A 89 -7.81 1.79 5.07
CA VAL A 89 -7.77 1.47 6.50
C VAL A 89 -9.20 1.43 7.02
N LEU A 90 -9.73 0.22 7.19
CA LEU A 90 -11.08 -0.04 7.66
C LEU A 90 -11.06 -0.19 9.18
N VAL A 91 -11.74 0.70 9.89
CA VAL A 91 -11.82 0.75 11.34
C VAL A 91 -13.25 0.43 11.75
N GLY A 92 -13.42 -0.64 12.52
CA GLY A 92 -14.71 -1.04 13.07
C GLY A 92 -15.14 -0.21 14.29
N PRO A 93 -16.16 -0.68 15.03
CA PRO A 93 -16.71 0.01 16.18
C PRO A 93 -15.64 0.36 17.20
N ILE A 94 -15.72 1.58 17.72
CA ILE A 94 -14.73 2.11 18.65
C ILE A 94 -15.02 1.57 20.06
N HIS A 95 -14.01 1.02 20.71
CA HIS A 95 -14.04 0.70 22.12
C HIS A 95 -13.48 1.87 22.93
N VAL A 96 -14.34 2.76 23.39
CA VAL A 96 -13.87 3.93 24.16
C VAL A 96 -13.55 3.48 25.58
N ALA A 97 -12.29 3.17 25.86
CA ALA A 97 -11.88 2.68 27.17
C ALA A 97 -11.76 3.81 28.19
N ARG A 98 -12.04 3.53 29.47
CA ARG A 98 -11.71 4.45 30.57
C ARG A 98 -10.19 4.45 30.80
N SER A 99 -9.59 5.62 31.03
CA SER A 99 -8.15 5.76 31.28
C SER A 99 -7.67 4.91 32.47
N SER A 100 -8.48 4.82 33.53
CA SER A 100 -8.18 4.01 34.72
C SER A 100 -8.51 2.51 34.56
N LYS A 101 -9.29 2.11 33.55
CA LYS A 101 -9.70 0.72 33.34
C LYS A 101 -9.91 0.43 31.85
N LEU A 102 -8.85 -0.05 31.20
CA LEU A 102 -8.81 -0.29 29.74
C LEU A 102 -9.72 -1.42 29.22
N THR A 103 -10.35 -2.16 30.13
CA THR A 103 -11.37 -3.18 29.84
C THR A 103 -12.78 -2.61 29.87
N TYR A 104 -12.98 -1.44 30.50
CA TYR A 104 -14.29 -0.82 30.63
C TYR A 104 -14.62 0.03 29.40
N ASN A 105 -15.67 -0.34 28.67
CA ASN A 105 -16.17 0.44 27.54
C ASN A 105 -17.09 1.58 28.02
N LEU A 106 -16.63 2.82 27.91
CA LEU A 106 -17.40 4.03 28.20
C LEU A 106 -18.63 4.20 27.31
N LEU A 107 -18.68 3.52 26.15
CA LEU A 107 -19.89 3.51 25.32
C LEU A 107 -21.00 2.66 25.94
N LYS A 108 -20.66 1.60 26.71
CA LYS A 108 -21.67 0.67 27.24
C LYS A 108 -22.81 1.40 28.00
N PRO A 109 -22.54 2.24 29.02
CA PRO A 109 -23.61 2.94 29.73
C PRO A 109 -24.29 4.06 28.93
N ARG A 110 -23.67 4.56 27.85
CA ARG A 110 -24.15 5.73 27.08
C ARG A 110 -24.99 5.36 25.86
N CYS A 111 -24.98 4.08 25.49
CA CYS A 111 -25.57 3.58 24.27
C CYS A 111 -26.93 2.92 24.56
N PRO A 112 -27.99 3.25 23.79
CA PRO A 112 -29.34 2.74 24.04
C PRO A 112 -29.45 1.22 24.11
N CYS A 113 -28.74 0.50 23.23
CA CYS A 113 -28.72 -0.96 23.27
C CYS A 113 -27.63 -1.51 24.18
N LEU A 114 -26.39 -1.00 24.10
CA LEU A 114 -25.28 -1.57 24.87
C LEU A 114 -25.49 -1.52 26.39
N SER A 115 -26.25 -0.53 26.88
CA SER A 115 -26.57 -0.40 28.30
C SER A 115 -27.44 -1.56 28.82
N LYS A 116 -28.18 -2.22 27.94
CA LYS A 116 -29.13 -3.29 28.26
C LYS A 116 -28.54 -4.70 28.14
N ILE A 117 -27.39 -4.86 27.48
CA ILE A 117 -26.79 -6.18 27.25
C ILE A 117 -25.71 -6.52 28.29
N SER A 118 -25.54 -7.82 28.54
CA SER A 118 -24.50 -8.34 29.42
C SER A 118 -23.09 -8.14 28.84
N ASP A 119 -22.06 -8.20 29.69
CA ASP A 119 -20.66 -8.16 29.23
C ASP A 119 -20.30 -9.34 28.32
N SER A 120 -20.95 -10.50 28.53
CA SER A 120 -20.80 -11.67 27.67
C SER A 120 -21.33 -11.40 26.26
N GLN A 121 -22.54 -10.83 26.14
CA GLN A 121 -23.13 -10.46 24.87
C GLN A 121 -22.32 -9.38 24.15
N LEU A 122 -21.86 -8.37 24.87
CA LEU A 122 -20.96 -7.34 24.34
C LEU A 122 -19.65 -7.96 23.81
N GLY A 123 -19.08 -8.90 24.57
CA GLY A 123 -17.90 -9.66 24.16
C GLY A 123 -18.17 -10.43 22.87
N ASN A 124 -19.29 -11.13 22.76
CA ASN A 124 -19.68 -11.86 21.55
C ASN A 124 -19.84 -10.93 20.34
N LEU A 125 -20.52 -9.79 20.51
CA LEU A 125 -20.69 -8.79 19.45
C LEU A 125 -19.35 -8.26 18.94
N GLN A 126 -18.42 -7.94 19.84
CA GLN A 126 -17.05 -7.54 19.47
C GLN A 126 -16.31 -8.66 18.71
N GLN A 127 -16.55 -9.93 19.02
CA GLN A 127 -15.98 -11.04 18.28
C GLN A 127 -16.56 -11.16 16.87
N ILE A 128 -17.87 -10.96 16.71
CA ILE A 128 -18.54 -10.98 15.41
C ILE A 128 -17.95 -9.90 14.50
N TRP A 129 -17.90 -8.66 14.98
CA TRP A 129 -17.27 -7.55 14.25
C TRP A 129 -15.81 -7.83 13.89
N ARG A 130 -15.03 -8.36 14.83
CA ARG A 130 -13.63 -8.76 14.57
C ARG A 130 -13.53 -9.81 13.47
N LYS A 131 -14.33 -10.87 13.53
CA LYS A 131 -14.31 -11.95 12.55
C LYS A 131 -14.68 -11.42 11.16
N ALA A 132 -15.76 -10.64 11.06
CA ALA A 132 -16.21 -10.06 9.80
C ALA A 132 -15.13 -9.20 9.13
N LEU A 133 -14.52 -8.29 9.88
CA LEU A 133 -13.49 -7.39 9.35
C LEU A 133 -12.20 -8.13 8.95
N THR A 134 -11.74 -9.09 9.76
CA THR A 134 -10.56 -9.90 9.43
C THR A 134 -10.81 -10.79 8.20
N GLN A 135 -12.02 -11.36 8.08
CA GLN A 135 -12.39 -12.18 6.92
C GLN A 135 -12.43 -11.32 5.65
N LEU A 136 -12.96 -10.10 5.74
CA LEU A 136 -12.96 -9.16 4.63
C LEU A 136 -11.52 -8.78 4.22
N GLU A 137 -10.64 -8.49 5.18
CA GLU A 137 -9.22 -8.22 4.90
C GLU A 137 -8.55 -9.39 4.16
N ALA A 138 -8.77 -10.62 4.63
CA ALA A 138 -8.23 -11.83 4.01
C ALA A 138 -8.73 -12.02 2.57
N GLU A 139 -10.03 -11.82 2.32
CA GLU A 139 -10.63 -11.98 0.98
C GLU A 139 -9.96 -11.07 -0.06
N PHE A 140 -9.72 -9.81 0.31
CA PHE A 140 -9.06 -8.86 -0.58
C PHE A 140 -7.56 -9.12 -0.70
N TYR A 141 -6.93 -9.63 0.36
CA TYR A 141 -5.52 -10.01 0.35
C TYR A 141 -5.24 -11.18 -0.60
N GLU A 142 -6.09 -12.20 -0.63
CA GLU A 142 -5.95 -13.34 -1.56
C GLU A 142 -5.99 -12.91 -3.03
N LYS A 143 -6.78 -11.88 -3.34
CA LYS A 143 -6.93 -11.33 -4.69
C LYS A 143 -5.85 -10.28 -5.05
N LYS A 144 -4.86 -10.06 -4.17
CA LYS A 144 -3.83 -9.01 -4.34
C LYS A 144 -3.04 -9.13 -5.64
N HIS A 145 -2.74 -10.34 -6.11
CA HIS A 145 -1.98 -10.53 -7.36
C HIS A 145 -2.67 -9.89 -8.58
N LYS A 146 -4.01 -9.85 -8.58
CA LYS A 146 -4.79 -9.18 -9.63
C LYS A 146 -4.78 -7.65 -9.50
N HIS A 147 -4.45 -7.14 -8.31
CA HIS A 147 -4.56 -5.72 -7.95
C HIS A 147 -3.36 -5.27 -7.10
N PRO A 148 -2.16 -5.16 -7.68
CA PRO A 148 -0.93 -4.85 -6.93
C PRO A 148 -0.91 -3.45 -6.31
N LYS A 149 -1.76 -2.54 -6.81
CA LYS A 149 -1.88 -1.13 -6.35
C LYS A 149 -3.03 -0.93 -5.35
N PHE A 150 -3.50 -2.02 -4.74
CA PHE A 150 -4.56 -2.00 -3.73
C PHE A 150 -4.12 -2.73 -2.47
N SER A 151 -4.45 -2.17 -1.31
CA SER A 151 -4.32 -2.87 -0.03
C SER A 151 -5.45 -2.47 0.91
N LEU A 152 -5.92 -3.43 1.70
CA LEU A 152 -6.88 -3.24 2.78
C LEU A 152 -6.21 -3.63 4.10
N LEU A 153 -6.36 -2.81 5.13
CA LEU A 153 -5.99 -3.10 6.51
C LEU A 153 -7.24 -2.95 7.37
N ALA A 154 -7.64 -4.00 8.07
CA ALA A 154 -8.80 -3.97 8.93
C ALA A 154 -8.40 -3.90 10.42
N LEU A 155 -9.00 -2.96 11.15
CA LEU A 155 -8.73 -2.66 12.54
C LEU A 155 -10.02 -2.82 13.35
N SER A 156 -10.14 -3.96 14.02
CA SER A 156 -11.33 -4.32 14.80
C SER A 156 -11.27 -3.89 16.28
N LYS A 157 -10.20 -3.20 16.70
CA LYS A 157 -9.96 -2.81 18.10
C LYS A 157 -9.38 -1.41 18.15
N LEU A 158 -10.21 -0.39 17.97
CA LEU A 158 -9.80 0.97 18.31
C LEU A 158 -10.13 1.21 19.77
N LYS A 159 -9.11 1.32 20.63
CA LYS A 159 -9.30 1.75 22.01
C LYS A 159 -9.06 3.26 22.07
N ILE A 160 -9.90 4.03 22.78
CA ILE A 160 -9.63 5.42 23.27
C ILE A 160 -10.18 6.57 22.38
N GLY A 161 -10.30 7.79 22.95
CA GLY A 161 -10.80 9.02 22.31
C GLY A 161 -9.93 9.59 21.18
N HIS A 162 -10.41 10.62 20.46
CA HIS A 162 -9.95 10.96 19.09
C HIS A 162 -8.43 11.22 18.93
N THR A 163 -7.80 12.00 19.81
CA THR A 163 -6.34 12.26 19.74
C THR A 163 -5.52 11.01 19.99
N TYR A 164 -5.97 10.19 20.94
CA TYR A 164 -5.34 8.91 21.24
C TYR A 164 -5.59 7.88 20.15
N ALA A 165 -6.77 7.88 19.54
CA ALA A 165 -7.11 7.06 18.41
C ALA A 165 -6.20 7.35 17.22
N ALA A 166 -5.93 8.62 16.91
CA ALA A 166 -5.00 9.00 15.85
C ALA A 166 -3.57 8.52 16.12
N LYS A 167 -3.07 8.74 17.35
CA LYS A 167 -1.74 8.29 17.78
C LYS A 167 -1.60 6.77 17.80
N TRP A 168 -2.61 6.08 18.33
CA TRP A 168 -2.71 4.63 18.31
C TRP A 168 -2.73 4.09 16.89
N LEU A 169 -3.52 4.71 16.01
CA LEU A 169 -3.64 4.33 14.60
C LEU A 169 -2.32 4.49 13.87
N TRP A 170 -1.63 5.62 14.08
CA TRP A 170 -0.28 5.83 13.58
C TRP A 170 0.67 4.73 14.05
N ASN A 171 0.78 4.51 15.36
CA ASN A 171 1.67 3.49 15.92
C ASN A 171 1.33 2.09 15.40
N ARG A 172 0.04 1.78 15.25
CA ARG A 172 -0.45 0.51 14.70
C ARG A 172 -0.08 0.32 13.24
N LEU A 173 -0.17 1.38 12.43
CA LEU A 173 0.23 1.37 11.02
C LEU A 173 1.74 1.15 10.86
N ILE A 174 2.56 1.66 11.78
CA ILE A 174 4.03 1.55 11.70
C ILE A 174 4.56 0.23 12.30
N ALA A 175 4.08 -0.15 13.48
CA ALA A 175 4.56 -1.33 14.21
C ALA A 175 3.79 -2.62 13.88
N GLY A 176 2.61 -2.52 13.25
CA GLY A 176 1.82 -3.67 12.80
C GLY A 176 1.15 -4.45 13.94
N PRO A 177 0.79 -5.74 13.73
CA PRO A 177 0.01 -6.53 14.68
C PRO A 177 0.63 -6.71 16.06
N ARG A 178 1.97 -6.68 16.12
CA ARG A 178 2.76 -6.82 17.34
C ARG A 178 2.85 -5.53 18.17
N TYR A 179 2.22 -4.43 17.73
CA TYR A 179 1.99 -3.28 18.60
C TYR A 179 1.06 -3.72 19.74
N ASN A 180 1.68 -4.17 20.82
CA ASN A 180 1.05 -4.26 22.12
C ASN A 180 1.02 -2.84 22.67
N LEU A 181 -0.19 -2.30 22.92
CA LEU A 181 -0.32 -1.45 24.11
C LEU A 181 0.23 -2.32 25.23
N SER A 182 1.38 -1.94 25.75
CA SER A 182 2.06 -2.75 26.75
C SER A 182 1.05 -3.18 27.82
N SER A 183 1.24 -4.40 28.30
CA SER A 183 0.71 -4.89 29.57
C SER A 183 1.09 -4.01 30.78
N ARG A 184 1.58 -2.78 30.59
CA ARG A 184 1.67 -1.76 31.63
C ARG A 184 0.27 -1.19 31.83
N HIS A 185 -0.43 -1.79 32.80
CA HIS A 185 -1.59 -1.25 33.49
C HIS A 185 -1.40 0.17 34.10
N GLN A 186 -0.33 0.90 33.76
CA GLN A 186 0.19 1.96 34.63
C GLN A 186 0.95 3.11 33.95
N ILE A 187 1.04 3.16 32.61
CA ILE A 187 1.55 4.36 31.92
C ILE A 187 0.38 5.08 31.28
N SER A 188 0.24 6.37 31.60
CA SER A 188 -0.76 7.21 30.97
C SER A 188 -0.50 7.23 29.46
N ILE A 189 -1.49 6.89 28.64
CA ILE A 189 -1.35 6.81 27.17
C ILE A 189 -0.93 8.18 26.57
N ALA A 190 -1.08 9.26 27.35
CA ALA A 190 -0.55 10.59 27.07
C ALA A 190 0.97 10.58 26.83
N GLU A 191 1.73 9.74 27.53
CA GLU A 191 3.19 9.69 27.51
C GLU A 191 3.79 8.80 26.41
N GLU A 192 3.00 7.99 25.68
CA GLU A 192 3.58 7.17 24.61
C GLU A 192 4.18 8.05 23.51
N SER A 193 5.35 7.74 22.95
CA SER A 193 5.89 8.53 21.82
C SER A 193 5.30 8.03 20.49
N TYR A 194 5.25 8.89 19.48
CA TYR A 194 4.97 8.44 18.11
C TYR A 194 6.09 7.49 17.66
N PHE A 195 5.74 6.33 17.13
CA PHE A 195 6.72 5.45 16.51
C PHE A 195 7.15 6.04 15.17
N CYS A 196 8.44 6.32 15.04
CA CYS A 196 9.04 6.63 13.75
C CYS A 196 9.11 5.35 12.89
N PRO A 197 8.86 5.44 11.58
CA PRO A 197 9.11 4.33 10.67
C PRO A 197 10.56 3.86 10.79
N SER A 198 10.78 2.54 10.81
CA SER A 198 12.14 1.98 10.84
C SER A 198 12.85 2.31 9.53
N LEU A 199 14.14 2.66 9.60
CA LEU A 199 14.98 2.91 8.42
C LEU A 199 15.02 1.70 7.46
N GLY A 200 14.98 0.48 7.99
CA GLY A 200 14.95 -0.74 7.19
C GLY A 200 13.57 -1.13 6.67
N CYS A 201 12.52 -0.45 7.13
CA CYS A 201 11.13 -0.74 6.76
C CYS A 201 10.24 0.51 6.89
N PRO A 202 10.40 1.52 6.01
CA PRO A 202 9.66 2.77 6.08
C PRO A 202 8.27 2.66 5.42
N PHE A 203 7.56 1.55 5.62
CA PHE A 203 6.28 1.26 4.98
C PHE A 203 5.19 0.99 6.01
N PHE A 204 3.95 1.38 5.70
CA PHE A 204 2.78 0.96 6.48
C PHE A 204 2.65 -0.56 6.47
N ARG A 205 2.45 -1.15 7.64
CA ARG A 205 2.35 -2.60 7.82
C ARG A 205 1.02 -3.11 7.31
N THR A 206 1.09 -4.01 6.35
CA THR A 206 -0.05 -4.71 5.75
C THR A 206 0.28 -6.20 5.70
N LEU A 207 -0.72 -7.06 5.53
CA LEU A 207 -0.48 -8.52 5.36
C LEU A 207 0.54 -8.81 4.24
N SER A 208 0.60 -7.93 3.24
CA SER A 208 1.51 -7.95 2.09
C SER A 208 2.99 -7.83 2.40
N ASN A 209 3.38 -6.92 3.31
CA ASN A 209 4.78 -6.59 3.53
C ASN A 209 5.28 -7.04 4.91
N MET A 210 4.38 -7.47 5.79
CA MET A 210 4.69 -7.79 7.18
C MET A 210 5.76 -8.88 7.34
N ARG A 211 5.79 -9.89 6.47
CA ARG A 211 6.79 -10.98 6.53
C ARG A 211 8.16 -10.56 5.99
N LYS A 212 8.21 -9.72 4.96
CA LYS A 212 9.46 -9.31 4.28
C LYS A 212 10.16 -8.15 4.97
N CYS A 213 9.39 -7.35 5.70
CA CYS A 213 9.83 -6.09 6.25
C CYS A 213 10.05 -6.26 7.75
N VAL A 214 11.29 -6.13 8.23
CA VAL A 214 11.63 -6.29 9.66
C VAL A 214 12.04 -4.94 10.22
N VAL A 215 11.59 -4.62 11.43
CA VAL A 215 12.07 -3.42 12.15
C VAL A 215 13.53 -3.64 12.46
N ARG A 216 14.40 -2.77 11.96
CA ARG A 216 15.83 -2.77 12.26
C ARG A 216 16.19 -1.53 13.05
N THR A 217 17.18 -1.66 13.93
CA THR A 217 17.79 -0.51 14.60
C THR A 217 18.64 0.30 13.61
N ARG A 218 18.97 1.54 13.96
CA ARG A 218 19.83 2.39 13.12
C ARG A 218 21.20 1.74 12.87
N ALA A 219 21.82 1.16 13.90
CA ALA A 219 23.10 0.47 13.80
C ALA A 219 23.04 -0.74 12.85
N GLU A 220 21.99 -1.56 12.94
CA GLU A 220 21.77 -2.70 12.04
C GLU A 220 21.55 -2.26 10.59
N PHE A 221 20.84 -1.15 10.39
CA PHE A 221 20.62 -0.58 9.07
C PHE A 221 21.92 -0.05 8.45
N GLU A 222 22.70 0.74 9.21
CA GLU A 222 23.99 1.26 8.76
C GLU A 222 24.99 0.15 8.45
N LYS A 223 25.01 -0.93 9.24
CA LYS A 223 25.87 -2.10 8.98
C LYS A 223 25.52 -2.79 7.66
N ARG A 224 24.23 -2.97 7.36
CA ARG A 224 23.77 -3.54 6.09
C ARG A 224 24.08 -2.63 4.90
N LEU A 225 23.85 -1.33 5.04
CA LEU A 225 24.14 -0.37 3.98
C LEU A 225 25.64 -0.39 3.64
N LYS A 226 26.49 -0.46 4.66
CA LYS A 226 27.94 -0.60 4.47
C LYS A 226 28.31 -1.93 3.79
N SER A 227 27.67 -3.04 4.13
CA SER A 227 27.94 -4.33 3.48
C SER A 227 27.49 -4.34 2.02
N GLU A 228 26.31 -3.79 1.70
CA GLU A 228 25.81 -3.69 0.32
C GLU A 228 26.71 -2.78 -0.54
N ILE A 229 27.18 -1.65 0.01
CA ILE A 229 28.16 -0.78 -0.67
C ILE A 229 29.51 -1.49 -0.86
N PHE A 230 29.93 -2.30 0.11
CA PHE A 230 31.17 -3.06 0.02
C PHE A 230 31.08 -4.15 -1.06
N GLU A 231 30.01 -4.96 -1.07
CA GLU A 231 29.76 -5.97 -2.11
C GLU A 231 29.72 -5.34 -3.51
N GLN A 232 29.03 -4.20 -3.66
CA GLN A 232 28.96 -3.50 -4.95
C GLN A 232 30.34 -2.98 -5.39
N LYS A 233 31.15 -2.46 -4.45
CA LYS A 233 32.54 -2.06 -4.73
C LYS A 233 33.41 -3.25 -5.11
N GLU A 234 33.25 -4.38 -4.44
CA GLU A 234 34.01 -5.60 -4.71
C GLU A 234 33.67 -6.14 -6.10
N GLU A 235 32.39 -6.18 -6.48
CA GLU A 235 31.94 -6.57 -7.82
C GLU A 235 32.49 -5.64 -8.92
N LEU A 236 32.44 -4.31 -8.70
CA LEU A 236 33.04 -3.31 -9.60
C LEU A 236 34.56 -3.49 -9.72
N THR A 237 35.23 -3.85 -8.62
CA THR A 237 36.68 -4.07 -8.59
C THR A 237 37.05 -5.39 -9.30
N GLY A 238 36.25 -6.43 -9.12
CA GLY A 238 36.36 -7.71 -9.83
C GLY A 238 36.21 -7.55 -11.34
N ARG A 239 35.17 -6.83 -11.80
CA ARG A 239 35.02 -6.49 -13.22
C ARG A 239 36.21 -5.71 -13.77
N ARG A 240 36.71 -4.71 -13.04
CA ARG A 240 37.90 -3.93 -13.45
C ARG A 240 39.15 -4.79 -13.55
N LYS A 241 39.34 -5.74 -12.62
CA LYS A 241 40.46 -6.68 -12.64
C LYS A 241 40.38 -7.63 -13.84
N GLN A 242 39.18 -8.19 -14.08
CA GLN A 242 38.93 -9.08 -15.22
C GLN A 242 39.13 -8.38 -16.58
N ILE A 243 38.78 -7.10 -16.70
CA ILE A 243 39.04 -6.29 -17.90
C ILE A 243 40.54 -6.04 -18.08
N LYS A 244 41.28 -5.75 -16.99
CA LYS A 244 42.73 -5.50 -17.07
C LYS A 244 43.51 -6.76 -17.46
N GLU A 245 43.16 -7.92 -16.89
CA GLU A 245 43.82 -9.20 -17.18
C GLU A 245 43.59 -9.64 -18.63
N ASN A 246 42.42 -9.33 -19.19
CA ASN A 246 42.04 -9.73 -20.55
C ASN A 246 42.03 -8.56 -21.54
N LEU A 247 42.71 -7.45 -21.24
CA LEU A 247 42.66 -6.21 -22.01
C LEU A 247 43.02 -6.44 -23.48
N ILE A 248 44.07 -7.23 -23.72
CA ILE A 248 44.57 -7.57 -25.04
C ILE A 248 43.50 -8.36 -25.83
N LEU A 249 42.82 -9.31 -25.17
CA LEU A 249 41.77 -10.11 -25.79
C LEU A 249 40.57 -9.25 -26.18
N PHE A 250 40.14 -8.34 -25.31
CA PHE A 250 39.02 -7.42 -25.57
C PHE A 250 39.31 -6.42 -26.70
N ILE A 251 40.58 -6.10 -26.97
CA ILE A 251 40.98 -5.20 -28.06
C ILE A 251 41.17 -5.98 -29.38
N LEU A 252 41.80 -7.15 -29.33
CA LEU A 252 42.12 -7.94 -30.53
C LEU A 252 40.88 -8.57 -31.17
N ILE A 253 39.92 -9.07 -30.38
CA ILE A 253 38.72 -9.73 -30.94
C ILE A 253 37.93 -8.79 -31.87
N PRO A 254 37.57 -7.55 -31.48
CA PRO A 254 36.87 -6.63 -32.36
C PRO A 254 37.68 -6.23 -33.60
N LEU A 255 39.00 -6.07 -33.47
CA LEU A 255 39.89 -5.73 -34.59
C LEU A 255 39.96 -6.88 -35.61
N ILE A 256 40.03 -8.12 -35.14
CA ILE A 256 40.03 -9.29 -36.01
C ILE A 256 38.66 -9.45 -36.68
N LEU A 257 37.57 -9.31 -35.93
CA LEU A 257 36.21 -9.37 -36.48
C LEU A 257 35.95 -8.27 -37.52
N SER A 258 36.44 -7.05 -37.29
CA SER A 258 36.28 -5.96 -38.25
C SER A 258 37.08 -6.26 -39.52
N LEU A 259 38.34 -6.70 -39.39
CA LEU A 259 39.18 -7.07 -40.53
C LEU A 259 38.57 -8.22 -41.35
N LEU A 260 38.07 -9.27 -40.68
CA LEU A 260 37.39 -10.39 -41.33
C LEU A 260 36.14 -9.94 -42.08
N SER A 261 35.36 -9.01 -41.52
CA SER A 261 34.17 -8.49 -42.20
C SER A 261 34.55 -7.67 -43.44
N VAL A 262 35.59 -6.83 -43.37
CA VAL A 262 36.06 -6.04 -44.52
C VAL A 262 36.56 -6.96 -45.63
N ILE A 263 37.33 -8.00 -45.29
CA ILE A 263 37.83 -8.97 -46.27
C ILE A 263 36.66 -9.75 -46.89
N SER A 264 35.70 -10.23 -46.09
CA SER A 264 34.58 -11.01 -46.61
C SER A 264 33.68 -10.18 -47.53
N PHE A 265 33.24 -9.00 -47.07
CA PHE A 265 32.43 -8.10 -47.89
C PHE A 265 33.20 -7.63 -49.12
N GLY A 266 34.47 -7.25 -48.99
CA GLY A 266 35.31 -6.85 -50.12
C GLY A 266 35.46 -7.95 -51.17
N THR A 267 35.67 -9.19 -50.75
CA THR A 267 35.78 -10.35 -51.67
C THR A 267 34.45 -10.63 -52.36
N ILE A 268 33.34 -10.55 -51.64
CA ILE A 268 31.99 -10.72 -52.20
C ILE A 268 31.74 -9.65 -53.26
N PHE A 269 31.99 -8.38 -52.95
CA PHE A 269 31.80 -7.27 -53.91
C PHE A 269 32.72 -7.38 -55.12
N PHE A 270 33.98 -7.81 -54.94
CA PHE A 270 34.92 -7.99 -56.03
C PHE A 270 34.49 -9.12 -56.98
N LEU A 271 34.11 -10.29 -56.44
CA LEU A 271 33.61 -11.42 -57.24
C LEU A 271 32.28 -11.10 -57.91
N HIS A 272 31.40 -10.33 -57.25
CA HIS A 272 30.16 -9.86 -57.84
C HIS A 272 30.42 -8.85 -58.96
N GLY A 273 31.40 -7.96 -58.79
CA GLY A 273 31.85 -7.01 -59.81
C GLY A 273 32.41 -7.70 -61.06
N LEU A 274 33.21 -8.76 -60.89
CA LEU A 274 33.74 -9.56 -62.00
C LEU A 274 32.66 -10.31 -62.80
N LYS A 275 31.51 -10.60 -62.18
CA LYS A 275 30.34 -11.22 -62.83
C LYS A 275 29.34 -10.20 -63.38
N SER A 276 29.53 -8.91 -63.11
CA SER A 276 28.60 -7.86 -63.55
C SER A 276 28.88 -7.48 -65.01
N THR A 277 27.90 -7.67 -65.88
CA THR A 277 27.99 -7.39 -67.33
C THR A 277 27.51 -5.99 -67.72
N LYS A 278 27.22 -5.12 -66.75
CA LYS A 278 26.88 -3.69 -66.95
C LYS A 278 27.57 -2.81 -65.92
N GLY A 279 28.12 -1.67 -66.36
CA GLY A 279 28.68 -0.65 -65.47
C GLY A 279 27.59 0.09 -64.68
N ARG A 280 27.84 0.40 -63.40
CA ARG A 280 26.89 1.10 -62.50
C ARG A 280 26.40 2.47 -63.00
N PHE A 281 27.05 3.03 -64.01
CA PHE A 281 26.74 4.33 -64.62
C PHE A 281 26.40 4.25 -66.11
N GLU A 282 26.08 3.06 -66.65
CA GLU A 282 25.54 2.99 -68.01
C GLU A 282 24.11 3.54 -68.02
N THR A 283 23.93 4.72 -68.63
CA THR A 283 22.62 5.29 -68.91
C THR A 283 21.90 4.42 -69.93
N ILE A 284 20.66 4.04 -69.61
CA ILE A 284 19.79 3.29 -70.50
C ILE A 284 19.34 4.26 -71.62
N PRO A 285 19.63 3.99 -72.91
CA PRO A 285 19.09 4.83 -73.98
C PRO A 285 17.62 4.44 -74.20
N GLY A 286 16.71 5.38 -73.96
CA GLY A 286 15.29 5.25 -74.32
C GLY A 286 14.27 5.49 -73.20
N VAL A 287 14.31 6.67 -72.58
CA VAL A 287 13.13 7.44 -72.12
C VAL A 287 13.45 8.92 -72.34
#